data_AF-A0A7S3W179-F1
#
_entry.id   AF-A0A7S3W179-F1
#
_cell.length_a   1.000
_cell.length_b   1.000
_cell.length_c   1.000
_cell.angle_alpha   90.00
_cell.angle_beta   90.00
_cell.angle_gamma   90.00
#
_symmetry.space_group_name_H-M   'P 1'
#
loop_
_entity.id
_entity.type
_entity.pdbx_description
1 polymer ?
#
loop_
_entity_poly.entity_id
_entity_poly.type
_entity_poly.pdbx_seq_one_letter_code
_entity_poly.pdbx_strand_id
1 'polypeptide(L)'
;SAGAAAAAEGGAAARAEAAAEMDRLLRDCFLHAAHAVKDASLPMTVNAFYSQHMRPGRPAGTSLDVKASSYKKLSAFASAMEREGLCTTATPKLGELSVRTLGRSTDAYCHFCGWELTAEAAAG
;
A
#
# COMPACT_ATOMS: atom_id res chain seq x y z
N SER A 1 -12.87 21.95 41.65
CA SER A 1 -13.54 21.72 40.37
C SER A 1 -12.61 20.89 39.50
N ALA A 2 -12.87 19.60 39.31
CA ALA A 2 -12.04 18.70 38.52
C ALA A 2 -12.93 17.94 37.55
N GLY A 3 -12.72 18.12 36.25
CA GLY A 3 -13.49 17.44 35.21
C GLY A 3 -13.48 18.19 33.89
N ALA A 4 -12.38 18.10 33.13
CA ALA A 4 -12.36 18.53 31.72
C ALA A 4 -11.26 17.88 30.84
N ALA A 5 -10.45 16.93 31.33
CA ALA A 5 -9.25 16.48 30.59
C ALA A 5 -9.35 15.10 29.89
N ALA A 6 -10.41 14.32 30.09
CA ALA A 6 -10.42 12.90 29.65
C ALA A 6 -11.02 12.63 28.25
N ALA A 7 -11.60 13.62 27.56
CA ALA A 7 -12.33 13.39 26.31
C ALA A 7 -11.50 13.52 25.01
N ALA A 8 -10.28 14.06 25.09
CA ALA A 8 -9.44 14.27 23.90
C ALA A 8 -8.67 13.01 23.45
N GLU A 9 -8.31 12.14 24.39
CA GLU A 9 -7.49 10.95 24.14
C GLU A 9 -8.22 9.88 23.30
N GLY A 10 -9.53 9.72 23.49
CA GLY A 10 -10.34 8.73 22.77
C GLY A 10 -10.43 8.97 21.25
N GLY A 11 -10.39 10.22 20.81
CA GLY A 11 -10.45 10.56 19.39
C GLY A 11 -9.12 10.40 18.65
N ALA A 12 -7.99 10.55 19.34
CA ALA A 12 -6.67 10.39 18.74
C ALA A 12 -6.32 8.91 18.53
N ALA A 13 -6.60 8.07 19.53
CA ALA A 13 -6.38 6.62 19.43
C ALA A 13 -7.23 5.98 18.32
N ALA A 14 -8.52 6.34 18.22
CA ALA A 14 -9.40 5.84 17.17
C ALA A 14 -8.93 6.22 15.76
N ARG A 15 -8.41 7.44 15.57
CA ARG A 15 -7.82 7.86 14.28
C ARG A 15 -6.53 7.13 13.95
N ALA A 16 -5.70 6.84 14.96
CA ALA A 16 -4.47 6.08 14.77
C ALA A 16 -4.77 4.62 14.41
N GLU A 17 -5.78 4.02 15.04
CA GLU A 17 -6.25 2.67 14.72
C GLU A 17 -6.77 2.59 13.28
N ALA A 18 -7.66 3.51 12.89
CA ALA A 18 -8.17 3.58 11.52
C ALA A 18 -7.05 3.78 10.47
N ALA A 19 -6.03 4.58 10.80
CA ALA A 19 -4.87 4.76 9.94
C ALA A 19 -4.05 3.46 9.83
N ALA A 20 -3.88 2.72 10.92
CA ALA A 20 -3.19 1.44 10.93
C ALA A 20 -3.96 0.36 10.15
N GLU A 21 -5.29 0.35 10.22
CA GLU A 21 -6.15 -0.52 9.39
C GLU A 21 -5.94 -0.20 7.90
N MET A 22 -5.91 1.09 7.53
CA MET A 22 -5.63 1.52 6.17
C MET A 22 -4.20 1.17 5.73
N ASP A 23 -3.21 1.29 6.63
CA ASP A 23 -1.82 0.91 6.37
C ASP A 23 -1.72 -0.60 6.04
N ARG A 24 -2.43 -1.45 6.80
CA ARG A 24 -2.54 -2.90 6.53
C ARG A 24 -3.19 -3.16 5.18
N LEU A 25 -4.32 -2.51 4.89
CA LEU A 25 -5.02 -2.67 3.61
C LEU A 25 -4.13 -2.25 2.42
N LEU A 26 -3.38 -1.16 2.56
CA LEU A 26 -2.41 -0.72 1.56
C LEU A 26 -1.33 -1.75 1.31
N ARG A 27 -0.79 -2.32 2.39
CA ARG A 27 0.23 -3.36 2.33
C ARG A 27 -0.30 -4.63 1.67
N ASP A 28 -1.49 -5.08 2.03
CA ASP A 28 -2.09 -6.27 1.43
C ASP A 28 -2.42 -6.05 -0.06
N CYS A 29 -2.94 -4.87 -0.43
CA CYS A 29 -3.16 -4.50 -1.82
C CYS A 29 -1.84 -4.41 -2.60
N PHE A 30 -0.74 -4.01 -1.95
CA PHE A 30 0.58 -3.99 -2.56
C PHE A 30 1.08 -5.41 -2.86
N LEU A 31 0.97 -6.32 -1.89
CA LEU A 31 1.33 -7.72 -2.07
C LEU A 31 0.48 -8.36 -3.18
N HIS A 32 -0.84 -8.13 -3.16
CA HIS A 32 -1.74 -8.60 -4.21
C HIS A 32 -1.33 -8.09 -5.59
N ALA A 33 -1.07 -6.78 -5.71
CA ALA A 33 -0.57 -6.18 -6.95
C ALA A 33 0.79 -6.76 -7.37
N ALA A 34 1.68 -7.04 -6.41
CA ALA A 34 3.00 -7.60 -6.69
C ALA A 34 2.95 -9.03 -7.26
N HIS A 35 1.91 -9.80 -6.91
CA HIS A 35 1.61 -11.11 -7.51
C HIS A 35 1.01 -10.98 -8.92
N ALA A 36 0.23 -9.92 -9.20
CA ALA A 36 -0.38 -9.70 -10.50
C ALA A 36 0.56 -9.03 -11.53
N VAL A 37 1.46 -8.16 -11.07
CA VAL A 37 2.40 -7.41 -11.92
C VAL A 37 3.56 -8.30 -12.34
N LYS A 38 3.88 -8.30 -13.64
CA LYS A 38 5.03 -9.00 -14.23
C LYS A 38 6.28 -8.15 -14.19
N ASP A 39 7.46 -8.77 -14.18
CA ASP A 39 8.76 -8.07 -14.17
C ASP A 39 8.98 -7.25 -15.45
N ALA A 40 8.41 -7.69 -16.57
CA ALA A 40 8.45 -6.97 -17.85
C ALA A 40 7.74 -5.61 -17.80
N SER A 41 6.84 -5.39 -16.83
CA SER A 41 6.16 -4.12 -16.63
C SER A 41 6.94 -3.14 -15.75
N LEU A 42 8.09 -3.56 -15.20
CA LEU A 42 8.97 -2.74 -14.36
C LEU A 42 10.15 -2.18 -15.19
N PRO A 43 10.68 -0.99 -14.86
CA PRO A 43 10.27 -0.11 -13.77
C PRO A 43 9.00 0.69 -14.07
N MET A 44 8.17 0.92 -13.06
CA MET A 44 6.98 1.80 -13.18
C MET A 44 6.92 2.80 -12.04
N THR A 45 6.29 3.95 -12.28
CA THR A 45 6.13 4.96 -11.23
C THR A 45 5.26 4.42 -10.09
N VAL A 46 5.55 4.83 -8.85
CA VAL A 46 4.74 4.42 -7.68
C VAL A 46 3.27 4.84 -7.86
N ASN A 47 3.03 5.98 -8.51
CA ASN A 47 1.67 6.44 -8.80
C ASN A 47 0.94 5.54 -9.82
N ALA A 48 1.64 5.08 -10.86
CA ALA A 48 1.10 4.12 -11.81
C ALA A 48 0.83 2.77 -11.12
N PHE A 49 1.79 2.24 -10.35
CA PHE A 49 1.62 1.00 -9.60
C PHE A 49 0.39 1.05 -8.68
N TYR A 50 0.25 2.14 -7.93
CA TYR A 50 -0.89 2.36 -7.05
C TYR A 50 -2.21 2.42 -7.82
N SER A 51 -2.27 3.21 -8.89
CA SER A 51 -3.53 3.49 -9.58
C SER A 51 -3.98 2.36 -10.51
N GLN A 52 -3.04 1.66 -11.14
CA GLN A 52 -3.31 0.64 -12.16
C GLN A 52 -3.31 -0.79 -11.60
N HIS A 53 -2.66 -1.04 -10.46
CA HIS A 53 -2.59 -2.39 -9.90
C HIS A 53 -3.18 -2.48 -8.50
N MET A 54 -2.81 -1.58 -7.57
CA MET A 54 -3.32 -1.67 -6.19
C MET A 54 -4.80 -1.30 -6.08
N ARG A 55 -5.21 -0.16 -6.65
CA ARG A 55 -6.61 0.29 -6.59
C ARG A 55 -7.58 -0.69 -7.23
N PRO A 56 -7.39 -1.19 -8.47
CA PRO A 56 -8.31 -2.16 -9.05
C PRO A 56 -8.21 -3.54 -8.40
N GLY A 57 -7.03 -3.92 -7.90
CA GLY A 57 -6.82 -5.20 -7.22
C GLY A 57 -7.39 -5.28 -5.80
N ARG A 58 -7.94 -4.20 -5.24
CA ARG A 58 -8.44 -4.14 -3.85
C ARG A 58 -9.65 -5.08 -3.61
N PRO A 59 -9.91 -5.51 -2.35
CA PRO A 59 -11.06 -6.35 -2.06
C PRO A 59 -12.38 -5.59 -2.23
N ALA A 60 -13.44 -6.31 -2.60
CA ALA A 60 -14.75 -5.73 -2.85
C ALA A 60 -15.28 -4.97 -1.62
N GLY A 61 -15.92 -3.82 -1.86
CA GLY A 61 -16.46 -2.97 -0.79
C GLY A 61 -15.43 -2.13 -0.03
N THR A 62 -14.13 -2.22 -0.37
CA THR A 62 -13.11 -1.38 0.26
C THR A 62 -12.75 -0.16 -0.58
N SER A 63 -12.22 0.87 0.08
CA SER A 63 -11.62 2.04 -0.56
C SER A 63 -10.16 2.14 -0.15
N LEU A 64 -9.29 2.24 -1.14
CA LEU A 64 -7.86 2.38 -0.90
C LEU A 64 -7.50 3.87 -0.95
N ASP A 65 -7.12 4.45 0.19
CA ASP A 65 -6.77 5.87 0.30
C ASP A 65 -5.49 6.07 1.12
N VAL A 66 -4.42 6.46 0.44
CA VAL A 66 -3.12 6.73 1.08
C VAL A 66 -3.16 7.94 2.03
N LYS A 67 -4.12 8.85 1.90
CA LYS A 67 -4.25 10.02 2.79
C LYS A 67 -4.93 9.64 4.10
N ALA A 68 -5.77 8.61 4.09
CA ALA A 68 -6.35 8.03 5.30
C ALA A 68 -5.34 7.18 6.10
N SER A 69 -4.24 6.78 5.45
CA SER A 69 -3.13 6.01 6.05
C SER A 69 -2.19 6.90 6.88
N SER A 70 -1.37 6.26 7.73
CA SER A 70 -0.33 6.96 8.51
C SER A 70 0.74 7.57 7.61
N TYR A 71 0.94 7.03 6.40
CA TYR A 71 1.93 7.50 5.44
C TYR A 71 1.57 8.86 4.83
N LYS A 72 0.27 9.16 4.67
CA LYS A 72 -0.31 10.38 4.07
C LYS A 72 0.08 10.66 2.60
N LYS A 73 1.11 10.00 2.08
CA LYS A 73 1.71 10.20 0.74
C LYS A 73 2.23 8.87 0.20
N LEU A 74 2.10 8.68 -1.11
CA LEU A 74 2.62 7.48 -1.80
C LEU A 74 4.13 7.30 -1.69
N SER A 75 4.90 8.40 -1.67
CA SER A 75 6.35 8.32 -1.51
C SER A 75 6.74 7.72 -0.15
N ALA A 76 6.10 8.16 0.93
CA ALA A 76 6.34 7.62 2.27
C ALA A 76 5.92 6.14 2.39
N PHE A 77 4.79 5.78 1.77
CA PHE A 77 4.34 4.40 1.68
C PHE A 77 5.35 3.51 0.95
N ALA A 78 5.81 3.93 -0.24
CA ALA A 78 6.75 3.15 -1.03
C ALA A 78 8.12 2.99 -0.33
N SER A 79 8.61 4.02 0.36
CA SER A 79 9.80 3.90 1.22
C SER A 79 9.59 2.92 2.38
N ALA A 80 8.38 2.83 2.94
CA ALA A 80 8.07 1.82 3.96
C ALA A 80 8.11 0.40 3.37
N MET A 81 7.49 0.18 2.21
CA MET A 81 7.51 -1.11 1.52
C MET A 81 8.94 -1.55 1.14
N GLU A 82 9.79 -0.60 0.74
CA GLU A 82 11.20 -0.86 0.47
C GLU A 82 11.96 -1.30 1.73
N ARG A 83 11.71 -0.65 2.87
CA ARG A 83 12.32 -1.02 4.16
C ARG A 83 11.90 -2.40 4.65
N GLU A 84 10.69 -2.84 4.31
CA GLU A 84 10.22 -4.21 4.56
C GLU A 84 10.81 -5.22 3.57
N GLY A 85 11.52 -4.76 2.54
CA GLY A 85 12.09 -5.61 1.49
C GLY A 85 11.05 -6.07 0.46
N LEU A 86 9.84 -5.49 0.46
CA LEU A 86 8.75 -5.84 -0.46
C LEU A 86 8.96 -5.26 -1.86
N CYS A 87 9.82 -4.25 -2.01
CA CYS A 87 10.23 -3.73 -3.31
C CYS A 87 11.56 -2.99 -3.23
N THR A 88 12.07 -2.59 -4.39
CA THR A 88 13.12 -1.58 -4.47
C THR A 88 12.60 -0.44 -5.32
N THR A 89 12.81 0.77 -4.81
CA THR A 89 12.44 2.01 -5.45
C THR A 89 13.68 2.74 -5.97
N ALA A 90 13.47 3.56 -6.99
CA ALA A 90 14.49 4.44 -7.54
C ALA A 90 13.84 5.77 -7.93
N THR A 91 14.61 6.85 -7.91
CA THR A 91 14.19 8.17 -8.38
C THR A 91 14.91 8.51 -9.68
N PRO A 92 14.46 7.95 -10.83
CA PRO A 92 15.10 8.20 -12.13
C PRO A 92 15.00 9.66 -12.57
N LYS A 93 13.96 10.39 -12.10
CA LYS A 93 13.81 11.84 -12.28
C LYS A 93 13.63 12.49 -10.91
N LEU A 94 14.04 13.75 -10.81
CA LEU A 94 13.89 14.55 -9.59
C LEU A 94 12.42 14.57 -9.15
N GLY A 95 12.12 13.94 -8.02
CA GLY A 95 10.78 13.90 -7.44
C GLY A 95 9.84 12.81 -7.97
N GLU A 96 10.28 11.95 -8.91
CA GLU A 96 9.47 10.84 -9.43
C GLU A 96 9.97 9.50 -8.88
N LEU A 97 9.26 8.95 -7.90
CA LEU A 97 9.58 7.64 -7.32
C LEU A 97 9.04 6.52 -8.20
N SER A 98 9.88 5.54 -8.51
CA SER A 98 9.55 4.39 -9.36
C SER A 98 9.90 3.07 -8.68
N VAL A 99 8.98 2.11 -8.72
CA VAL A 99 9.22 0.72 -8.31
C VAL A 99 10.01 0.03 -9.42
N ARG A 100 11.20 -0.48 -9.08
CA ARG A 100 12.11 -1.13 -10.03
C ARG A 100 12.06 -2.65 -9.94
N THR A 101 11.94 -3.18 -8.73
CA THR A 101 11.88 -4.62 -8.47
C THR A 101 10.90 -4.88 -7.33
N LEU A 102 10.34 -6.10 -7.31
CA LEU A 102 9.44 -6.57 -6.27
C LEU A 102 10.12 -7.66 -5.44
N GLY A 103 9.94 -7.60 -4.13
CA GLY A 103 10.52 -8.49 -3.12
C GLY A 103 9.82 -9.84 -3.04
N ARG A 104 9.76 -10.57 -4.15
CA ARG A 104 9.00 -11.83 -4.26
C ARG A 104 9.59 -13.02 -3.48
N SER A 105 10.74 -12.82 -2.83
CA SER A 105 11.36 -13.82 -1.96
C SER A 105 11.10 -13.58 -0.47
N THR A 106 10.34 -12.53 -0.12
CA THR A 106 10.04 -12.22 1.28
C THR A 106 8.99 -13.17 1.84
N ASP A 107 9.09 -13.45 3.15
CA ASP A 107 8.10 -14.25 3.88
C ASP A 107 6.68 -13.70 3.68
N ALA A 108 6.54 -12.38 3.82
CA ALA A 108 5.28 -11.68 3.60
C ALA A 108 4.70 -11.89 2.19
N TYR A 109 5.54 -11.98 1.16
CA TYR A 109 5.08 -12.26 -0.20
C TYR A 109 4.67 -13.72 -0.38
N CYS A 110 5.48 -14.66 0.11
CA CYS A 110 5.26 -16.10 -0.03
C CYS A 110 4.02 -16.58 0.75
N HIS A 111 3.77 -15.99 1.93
CA HIS A 111 2.66 -16.36 2.80
C HIS A 111 1.39 -15.53 2.56
N PHE A 112 1.42 -14.60 1.61
CA PHE A 112 0.24 -13.80 1.26
C PHE A 112 -0.81 -14.68 0.56
N CYS A 113 -1.92 -14.96 1.24
CA CYS A 113 -3.01 -15.78 0.72
C CYS A 113 -4.05 -14.99 -0.09
N GLY A 114 -4.00 -13.66 -0.07
CA GLY A 114 -4.86 -12.78 -0.87
C GLY A 114 -6.37 -12.95 -0.64
N TRP A 115 -7.15 -12.20 -1.42
CA TRP A 115 -8.56 -12.47 -1.70
C TRP A 115 -8.66 -12.92 -3.16
N GLU A 116 -9.70 -13.68 -3.52
CA GLU A 116 -9.88 -14.27 -4.86
C GLU A 116 -9.40 -13.30 -5.95
N LEU A 117 -8.34 -13.71 -6.66
CA LEU A 117 -7.86 -13.02 -7.84
C LEU A 117 -8.99 -13.07 -8.88
N THR A 118 -9.86 -12.07 -8.88
CA THR A 118 -10.74 -11.83 -10.03
C THR A 118 -9.82 -11.33 -11.14
N ALA A 119 -9.24 -12.29 -11.85
CA ALA A 119 -8.30 -12.14 -12.96
C ALA A 119 -8.95 -11.50 -14.22
N GLU A 120 -9.94 -10.62 -14.05
CA GLU A 120 -10.68 -9.97 -15.12
C GLU A 120 -10.06 -8.65 -15.61
N ALA A 121 -8.95 -8.20 -15.02
CA ALA A 121 -8.30 -6.93 -15.40
C ALA A 121 -7.07 -7.09 -16.35
N ALA A 122 -6.78 -8.30 -16.85
CA ALA A 122 -5.68 -8.55 -17.79
C ALA A 122 -6.14 -8.77 -19.25
N ALA A 123 -7.34 -8.31 -19.61
CA ALA A 123 -7.83 -8.30 -20.99
C ALA A 123 -8.16 -6.85 -21.41
N GLY A 124 -7.29 -6.26 -22.21
CA GLY A 124 -7.41 -4.94 -22.80
C GLY A 124 -6.17 -4.60 -23.61
#